data_AF-A0A820GDE0-F1
#
_entry.id   AF-A0A820GDE0-F1
#
_cell.length_a   1.000
_cell.length_b   1.000
_cell.length_c   1.000
_cell.angle_alpha   90.00
_cell.angle_beta   90.00
_cell.angle_gamma   90.00
#
_symmetry.space_group_name_H-M   'P 1'
#
loop_
_entity.id
_entity.type
_entity.pdbx_description
1 polymer ?
#
loop_
_entity_poly.entity_id
_entity_poly.type
_entity_poly.pdbx_seq_one_letter_code
_entity_poly.pdbx_strand_id
1 'polypeptide(L)'
;MKENILITFQEKSSDIFDSIKNKIRLDKGRTRKSKIDYLFYSLVDKVVDQYMDVLDGVGRKIEAIEHNLMEKLSRDTLASIYELKREMLFYRGSIVPLKEIIIKLQKEEETQIIQEGTIIYLKDLYDHVVQVNDTIDVYRD
;
A
#
# COMPACT_ATOMS: atom_id res chain seq x y z
N MET A 1 -7.12 -15.93 -9.64
CA MET A 1 -6.69 -15.80 -11.04
C MET A 1 -6.87 -17.15 -11.71
N LYS A 2 -7.50 -17.22 -12.88
CA LYS A 2 -7.65 -18.47 -13.65
C LYS A 2 -7.65 -18.15 -15.14
N GLU A 3 -6.97 -18.95 -15.96
CA GLU A 3 -7.04 -18.87 -17.43
C GLU A 3 -6.89 -17.45 -18.00
N ASN A 4 -5.89 -16.70 -17.50
CA ASN A 4 -5.63 -15.31 -17.91
C ASN A 4 -6.74 -14.29 -17.55
N ILE A 5 -7.61 -14.63 -16.59
CA ILE A 5 -8.63 -13.73 -16.02
C ILE A 5 -8.30 -13.38 -14.56
N LEU A 6 -8.23 -12.08 -14.29
CA LEU A 6 -8.07 -11.50 -12.96
C LEU A 6 -9.39 -10.86 -12.55
N ILE A 7 -9.96 -11.34 -11.45
CA ILE A 7 -11.20 -10.82 -10.88
C ILE A 7 -10.82 -10.11 -9.58
N THR A 8 -11.27 -8.86 -9.45
CA THR A 8 -11.13 -8.08 -8.22
C THR A 8 -12.52 -7.66 -7.74
N PHE A 9 -12.68 -7.55 -6.44
CA PHE A 9 -13.91 -7.11 -5.79
C PHE A 9 -13.61 -5.87 -4.98
N GLN A 10 -14.48 -4.86 -5.09
CA GLN A 10 -14.40 -3.63 -4.32
C GLN A 10 -15.74 -3.41 -3.63
N GLU A 11 -15.72 -3.03 -2.36
CA GLU A 11 -16.94 -2.69 -1.61
C GLU A 11 -17.50 -1.33 -2.03
N LYS A 12 -16.63 -0.40 -2.45
CA LYS A 12 -16.97 0.95 -2.90
C LYS A 12 -16.20 1.29 -4.16
N SER A 13 -16.80 2.08 -5.04
CA SER A 13 -16.11 2.58 -6.23
C SER A 13 -14.98 3.52 -5.82
N SER A 14 -13.78 3.30 -6.37
CA SER A 14 -12.66 4.25 -6.27
C SER A 14 -11.92 4.38 -7.59
N ASP A 15 -11.17 5.47 -7.72
CA ASP A 15 -10.35 5.84 -8.86
C ASP A 15 -8.89 5.40 -8.73
N ILE A 16 -8.53 4.70 -7.65
CA ILE A 16 -7.13 4.28 -7.38
C ILE A 16 -6.49 3.53 -8.56
N PHE A 17 -7.29 2.78 -9.32
CA PHE A 17 -6.84 1.99 -10.47
C PHE A 17 -6.96 2.71 -11.82
N ASP A 18 -7.42 3.95 -11.87
CA ASP A 18 -7.64 4.66 -13.14
C ASP A 18 -6.33 4.89 -13.89
N SER A 19 -5.23 5.12 -13.17
CA SER A 19 -3.89 5.17 -13.75
C SER A 19 -3.54 3.89 -14.52
N ILE A 20 -3.90 2.72 -14.00
CA ILE A 20 -3.66 1.40 -14.61
C ILE A 20 -4.60 1.18 -15.79
N LYS A 21 -5.90 1.48 -15.63
CA LYS A 21 -6.88 1.44 -16.73
C LYS A 21 -6.43 2.31 -17.91
N ASN A 22 -5.91 3.50 -17.64
CA ASN A 22 -5.41 4.43 -18.65
C ASN A 22 -4.13 3.91 -19.32
N LYS A 23 -3.17 3.34 -18.57
CA LYS A 23 -1.98 2.67 -19.14
C LYS A 23 -2.37 1.57 -20.14
N ILE A 24 -3.37 0.76 -19.80
CA ILE A 24 -3.89 -0.30 -20.69
C ILE A 24 -4.55 0.29 -21.94
N ARG A 25 -5.45 1.27 -21.77
CA ARG A 25 -6.19 1.90 -22.89
C ARG A 25 -5.26 2.57 -23.90
N LEU A 26 -4.23 3.26 -23.40
CA LEU A 26 -3.29 4.04 -24.22
C LEU A 26 -2.06 3.25 -24.69
N ASP A 27 -1.98 1.94 -24.40
CA ASP A 27 -0.80 1.08 -24.66
C ASP A 27 0.52 1.68 -24.13
N LYS A 28 0.47 2.26 -22.93
CA LYS A 28 1.64 2.85 -22.26
C LYS A 28 2.25 1.85 -21.28
N GLY A 29 3.58 1.72 -21.34
CA GLY A 29 4.35 0.90 -20.42
C GLY A 29 4.23 -0.61 -20.68
N ARG A 30 4.35 -1.41 -19.61
CA ARG A 30 4.36 -2.89 -19.69
C ARG A 30 3.00 -3.53 -19.43
N THR A 31 2.06 -2.84 -18.77
CA THR A 31 0.80 -3.43 -18.29
C THR A 31 -0.02 -4.15 -19.38
N ARG A 32 -0.08 -3.61 -20.60
CA ARG A 32 -0.81 -4.24 -21.72
C ARG A 32 -0.04 -5.39 -22.38
N LYS A 33 1.29 -5.35 -22.32
CA LYS A 33 2.21 -6.27 -23.03
C LYS A 33 2.60 -7.47 -22.16
N SER A 34 2.53 -7.31 -20.85
CA SER A 34 2.78 -8.37 -19.86
C SER A 34 1.56 -9.27 -19.67
N LYS A 35 1.78 -10.40 -19.00
CA LYS A 35 0.71 -11.34 -18.65
C LYS A 35 -0.04 -10.88 -17.38
N ILE A 36 -1.07 -11.66 -17.03
CA ILE A 36 -1.99 -11.41 -15.93
C ILE A 36 -1.31 -11.23 -14.56
N ASP A 37 -0.22 -11.92 -14.30
CA ASP A 37 0.55 -11.84 -13.06
C ASP A 37 1.15 -10.44 -12.87
N TYR A 38 1.63 -9.81 -13.94
CA TYR A 38 2.08 -8.42 -13.90
C TYR A 38 0.92 -7.44 -13.67
N LEU A 39 -0.27 -7.70 -14.23
CA LEU A 39 -1.46 -6.90 -13.95
C LEU A 39 -1.87 -7.02 -12.49
N PHE A 40 -1.84 -8.24 -11.93
CA PHE A 40 -2.08 -8.47 -10.52
C PHE A 40 -1.10 -7.69 -9.65
N TYR A 41 0.21 -7.82 -9.92
CA TYR A 41 1.24 -7.02 -9.26
C TYR A 41 0.91 -5.53 -9.34
N SER A 42 0.63 -5.01 -10.54
CA SER A 42 0.38 -3.58 -10.75
C SER A 42 -0.80 -3.07 -9.91
N LEU A 43 -1.85 -3.88 -9.74
CA LEU A 43 -2.99 -3.51 -8.89
C LEU A 43 -2.62 -3.51 -7.40
N VAL A 44 -1.85 -4.51 -6.94
CA VAL A 44 -1.41 -4.59 -5.53
C VAL A 44 -0.45 -3.45 -5.22
N ASP A 45 0.50 -3.17 -6.10
CA ASP A 45 1.45 -2.06 -6.02
C ASP A 45 0.72 -0.72 -5.84
N LYS A 46 -0.31 -0.49 -6.65
CA LYS A 46 -1.12 0.72 -6.54
C LYS A 46 -1.91 0.82 -5.23
N VAL A 47 -2.27 -0.30 -4.60
CA VAL A 47 -2.87 -0.30 -3.25
C VAL A 47 -1.81 0.05 -2.20
N VAL A 48 -0.59 -0.47 -2.33
CA VAL A 48 0.53 -0.17 -1.41
C VAL A 48 0.93 1.30 -1.52
N ASP A 49 1.01 1.87 -2.72
CA ASP A 49 1.28 3.29 -2.94
C ASP A 49 0.33 4.19 -2.13
N GLN A 50 -0.95 3.82 -2.06
CA GLN A 50 -1.95 4.62 -1.34
C GLN A 50 -1.70 4.62 0.18
N TYR A 51 -1.03 3.61 0.74
CA TYR A 51 -0.61 3.67 2.13
C TYR A 51 0.43 4.78 2.34
N MET A 52 1.37 4.98 1.41
CA MET A 52 2.32 6.08 1.50
C MET A 52 1.61 7.43 1.45
N ASP A 53 0.67 7.62 0.53
CA ASP A 53 -0.12 8.86 0.43
C ASP A 53 -0.87 9.16 1.76
N VAL A 54 -1.38 8.11 2.41
CA VAL A 54 -2.04 8.21 3.72
C VAL A 54 -1.04 8.59 4.82
N LEU A 55 0.14 7.94 4.84
CA LEU A 55 1.19 8.23 5.83
C LEU A 55 1.75 9.63 5.68
N ASP A 56 1.90 10.15 4.47
CA ASP A 56 2.26 11.56 4.24
C ASP A 56 1.22 12.51 4.87
N GLY A 57 -0.06 12.16 4.76
CA GLY A 57 -1.15 12.87 5.44
C GLY A 57 -1.03 12.82 6.96
N VAL A 58 -0.63 11.68 7.50
CA VAL A 58 -0.40 11.48 8.94
C VAL A 58 0.79 12.31 9.41
N GLY A 59 1.91 12.30 8.69
CA GLY A 59 3.08 13.12 9.01
C GLY A 59 2.72 14.60 9.15
N ARG A 60 1.95 15.14 8.21
CA ARG A 60 1.42 16.51 8.30
C ARG A 60 0.52 16.75 9.53
N LYS A 61 -0.28 15.75 9.95
CA LYS A 61 -1.08 15.85 11.18
C LYS A 61 -0.19 15.88 12.42
N ILE A 62 0.89 15.08 12.45
CA ILE A 62 1.85 15.06 13.55
C ILE A 62 2.52 16.43 13.69
N GLU A 63 3.05 16.98 12.59
CA GLU A 63 3.67 18.32 12.57
C GLU A 63 2.72 19.40 13.12
N ALA A 64 1.44 19.36 12.73
CA ALA A 64 0.43 20.29 13.22
C ALA A 64 0.18 20.16 14.73
N ILE A 65 0.18 18.94 15.27
CA ILE A 65 0.03 18.69 16.71
C ILE A 65 1.25 19.17 17.47
N GLU A 66 2.46 18.94 16.95
CA GLU A 66 3.71 19.42 17.53
C GLU A 66 3.74 20.95 17.61
N HIS A 67 3.31 21.64 16.55
CA HIS A 67 3.17 23.09 16.57
C HIS A 67 2.21 23.56 17.69
N ASN A 68 1.03 22.93 17.80
CA ASN A 68 0.05 23.27 18.84
C ASN A 68 0.56 22.98 20.26
N LEU A 69 1.38 21.93 20.44
CA LEU A 69 2.02 21.61 21.72
C LEU A 69 2.96 22.73 22.18
N MET A 70 3.72 23.30 21.24
CA MET A 70 4.65 24.41 21.51
C MET A 70 3.92 25.70 21.89
N GLU A 71 2.74 25.94 21.32
CA GLU A 71 1.92 27.11 21.65
C GLU A 71 1.17 26.95 22.97
N LYS A 72 0.43 25.83 23.15
CA LYS A 72 -0.33 25.54 24.37
C LYS A 72 -0.81 24.09 24.43
N LEU A 73 -0.39 23.36 25.45
CA LEU A 73 -0.96 22.04 25.77
C LEU A 73 -2.45 22.16 26.15
N SER A 74 -3.32 21.49 25.40
CA SER A 74 -4.77 21.45 25.63
C SER A 74 -5.30 20.01 25.67
N ARG A 75 -6.53 19.81 26.18
CA ARG A 75 -7.19 18.49 26.12
C ARG A 75 -7.44 18.03 24.69
N ASP A 76 -7.70 18.97 23.78
CA ASP A 76 -7.97 18.66 22.37
C ASP A 76 -6.69 18.16 21.68
N THR A 77 -5.53 18.71 22.05
CA THR A 77 -4.22 18.23 21.61
C THR A 77 -3.98 16.78 22.06
N LEU A 78 -4.25 16.47 23.33
CA LEU A 78 -4.13 15.10 23.86
C LEU A 78 -5.08 14.13 23.15
N ALA A 79 -6.34 14.51 22.93
CA ALA A 79 -7.31 13.68 22.20
C ALA A 79 -6.83 13.38 20.78
N SER A 80 -6.27 14.38 20.09
CA SER A 80 -5.72 14.22 18.74
C SER A 80 -4.55 13.23 18.69
N ILE A 81 -3.68 13.24 19.70
CA ILE A 81 -2.58 12.26 19.83
C ILE A 81 -3.13 10.83 20.00
N TYR A 82 -4.14 10.66 20.84
CA TYR A 82 -4.77 9.35 21.05
C TYR A 82 -5.44 8.81 19.77
N GLU A 83 -6.13 9.68 19.02
CA GLU A 83 -6.75 9.29 17.75
C GLU A 83 -5.69 8.90 16.71
N LEU A 84 -4.60 9.67 16.57
CA LEU A 84 -3.49 9.30 15.69
C LEU A 84 -2.89 7.95 16.06
N LYS A 85 -2.65 7.69 17.35
CA LYS A 85 -2.13 6.40 17.80
C LYS A 85 -3.05 5.24 17.43
N ARG A 86 -4.38 5.44 17.52
CA ARG A 86 -5.37 4.44 17.10
C ARG A 86 -5.37 4.23 15.57
N GLU A 87 -5.30 5.30 14.79
CA GLU A 87 -5.15 5.23 13.32
C GLU A 87 -3.89 4.42 12.94
N MET A 88 -2.75 4.67 13.60
CA MET A 88 -1.49 3.95 13.32
C MET A 88 -1.58 2.46 13.62
N LEU A 89 -2.21 2.08 14.73
CA LEU A 89 -2.45 0.67 15.06
C LEU A 89 -3.33 -0.03 14.02
N PHE A 90 -4.34 0.66 13.51
CA PHE A 90 -5.22 0.14 12.46
C PHE A 90 -4.46 -0.08 11.14
N TYR A 91 -3.65 0.88 10.71
CA TYR A 91 -2.83 0.74 9.50
C TYR A 91 -1.80 -0.38 9.65
N ARG A 92 -1.10 -0.46 10.79
CA ARG A 92 -0.16 -1.54 11.09
C ARG A 92 -0.81 -2.92 10.97
N GLY A 93 -1.98 -3.09 11.58
CA GLY A 93 -2.72 -4.36 11.52
C GLY A 93 -3.13 -4.77 10.11
N SER A 94 -3.28 -3.80 9.20
CA SER A 94 -3.69 -4.03 7.80
C SER A 94 -2.51 -4.32 6.88
N ILE A 95 -1.34 -3.70 7.11
CA ILE A 95 -0.18 -3.81 6.21
C ILE A 95 0.74 -4.99 6.58
N VAL A 96 0.86 -5.36 7.86
CA VAL A 96 1.73 -6.48 8.29
C VAL A 96 1.39 -7.79 7.57
N PRO A 97 0.11 -8.20 7.42
CA PRO A 97 -0.23 -9.42 6.68
C PRO A 97 0.19 -9.37 5.21
N LEU A 98 0.23 -8.19 4.61
CA LEU A 98 0.58 -8.04 3.19
C LEU A 98 2.03 -8.45 2.92
N LYS A 99 2.93 -8.18 3.87
CA LYS A 99 4.33 -8.62 3.81
C LYS A 99 4.44 -10.14 3.67
N GLU A 100 3.71 -10.89 4.49
CA GLU A 100 3.71 -12.35 4.44
C GLU A 100 3.11 -12.88 3.15
N ILE A 101 2.04 -12.24 2.65
CA ILE A 101 1.40 -12.61 1.38
C ILE A 101 2.40 -12.41 0.21
N ILE A 102 3.13 -11.30 0.18
CA ILE A 102 4.12 -11.04 -0.88
C ILE A 102 5.26 -12.05 -0.83
N ILE A 103 5.76 -12.40 0.35
CA ILE A 103 6.80 -13.45 0.50
C ILE A 103 6.32 -14.78 -0.10
N LYS A 104 5.06 -15.17 0.15
CA LYS A 104 4.48 -16.39 -0.43
C LYS A 104 4.37 -16.30 -1.95
N LEU A 105 3.95 -15.14 -2.47
CA LEU A 105 3.85 -14.89 -3.91
C LEU A 105 5.20 -14.92 -4.63
N GLN A 106 6.31 -14.61 -3.95
CA GLN A 106 7.66 -14.69 -4.51
C GLN A 106 8.17 -16.12 -4.65
N LYS A 107 7.56 -17.10 -3.97
CA LYS A 107 7.95 -18.50 -4.04
C LYS A 107 7.19 -19.20 -5.17
N GLU A 108 7.92 -19.62 -6.20
CA GLU A 108 7.35 -20.28 -7.38
C GLU A 108 6.57 -21.56 -7.05
N GLU A 109 7.04 -22.34 -6.08
CA GLU A 109 6.38 -23.59 -5.65
C GLU A 109 4.96 -23.36 -5.10
N GLU A 110 4.71 -22.19 -4.53
CA GLU A 110 3.42 -21.81 -3.93
C GLU A 110 2.48 -21.17 -4.97
N THR A 111 3.00 -20.70 -6.11
CA THR A 111 2.26 -19.90 -7.08
C THR A 111 2.54 -20.29 -8.53
N GLN A 112 1.84 -21.31 -9.04
CA GLN A 112 1.89 -21.73 -10.46
C GLN A 112 1.47 -20.66 -11.49
N ILE A 113 1.16 -19.44 -11.05
CA ILE A 113 0.61 -18.33 -11.84
C ILE A 113 1.64 -17.19 -12.03
N ILE A 114 2.56 -17.00 -11.08
CA ILE A 114 3.54 -15.91 -11.12
C ILE A 114 4.74 -16.37 -11.96
N GLN A 115 5.12 -15.59 -12.96
CA GLN A 115 6.28 -15.90 -13.78
C GLN A 115 7.56 -15.31 -13.16
N GLU A 116 8.72 -15.92 -13.44
CA GLU A 116 10.03 -15.44 -12.98
C GLU A 116 10.27 -13.95 -13.28
N GLY A 117 9.87 -13.50 -14.48
CA GLY A 117 9.96 -12.09 -14.87
C GLY A 117 9.13 -11.12 -14.02
N THR A 118 8.13 -11.61 -13.29
CA THR A 118 7.29 -10.82 -12.38
C THR A 118 7.85 -10.78 -10.95
N ILE A 119 8.69 -11.75 -10.57
CA ILE A 119 9.29 -11.84 -9.22
C ILE A 119 10.10 -10.60 -8.88
N ILE A 120 10.81 -10.01 -9.84
CA ILE A 120 11.59 -8.78 -9.60
C ILE A 120 10.72 -7.62 -9.11
N TYR A 121 9.50 -7.50 -9.61
CA TYR A 121 8.58 -6.46 -9.17
C TYR A 121 7.92 -6.79 -7.83
N LEU A 122 7.72 -8.08 -7.53
CA LEU A 122 7.27 -8.50 -6.20
C LEU A 122 8.32 -8.25 -5.12
N LYS A 123 9.62 -8.23 -5.47
CA LYS A 123 10.70 -7.81 -4.56
C LYS A 123 10.64 -6.32 -4.27
N ASP A 124 10.49 -5.50 -5.31
CA ASP A 124 10.30 -4.05 -5.16
C ASP A 124 9.06 -3.72 -4.30
N LEU A 125 7.93 -4.40 -4.58
CA LEU A 125 6.72 -4.30 -3.77
C LEU A 125 6.93 -4.69 -2.30
N TYR A 126 7.75 -5.72 -2.06
CA TYR A 126 8.09 -6.13 -0.70
C TYR A 126 8.86 -5.01 0.02
N ASP A 127 9.83 -4.39 -0.65
CA ASP A 127 10.60 -3.28 -0.10
C ASP A 127 9.69 -2.07 0.21
N HIS A 128 8.73 -1.76 -0.67
CA HIS A 128 7.71 -0.73 -0.41
C HIS A 128 6.87 -1.05 0.83
N VAL A 129 6.41 -2.29 0.99
CA VAL A 129 5.65 -2.71 2.18
C VAL A 129 6.48 -2.64 3.45
N VAL A 130 7.78 -2.96 3.39
CA VAL A 130 8.70 -2.79 4.52
C VAL A 130 8.82 -1.31 4.88
N GLN A 131 9.02 -0.44 3.89
CA GLN A 131 9.12 1.01 4.12
C GLN A 131 7.84 1.59 4.75
N VAL A 132 6.66 1.14 4.32
CA VAL A 132 5.37 1.53 4.93
C VAL A 132 5.32 1.10 6.40
N ASN A 133 5.71 -0.13 6.71
CA ASN A 133 5.75 -0.63 8.10
C ASN A 133 6.72 0.18 8.97
N ASP A 134 7.92 0.43 8.49
CA ASP A 134 8.94 1.18 9.23
C ASP A 134 8.48 2.61 9.50
N THR A 135 7.82 3.24 8.54
CA THR A 135 7.26 4.60 8.69
C THR A 135 6.14 4.64 9.73
N ILE A 136 5.24 3.64 9.74
CA ILE A 136 4.21 3.51 10.77
C ILE A 136 4.84 3.36 12.16
N ASP A 137 5.94 2.62 12.26
CA ASP A 137 6.64 2.40 13.53
C ASP A 137 7.31 3.68 14.03
N VAL A 138 7.91 4.46 13.13
CA VAL A 138 8.45 5.80 13.45
C VAL A 138 7.36 6.75 13.93
N TYR A 139 6.18 6.78 13.29
CA TYR A 139 5.09 7.68 13.70
C TYR A 139 4.38 7.27 14.99
N ARG A 140 4.55 6.03 15.44
CA ARG A 140 3.97 5.53 16.68
C ARG A 140 4.83 5.84 17.90
N ASP A 141 6.15 5.81 17.72
CA ASP A 141 7.15 5.96 18.79
C ASP A 141 7.37 7.44 19.14
#